data_AF-A0A4R3L136-F1
#
_entry.id   AF-A0A4R3L136-F1
#
_cell.length_a   1.000
_cell.length_b   1.000
_cell.length_c   1.000
_cell.angle_alpha   90.00
_cell.angle_beta   90.00
_cell.angle_gamma   90.00
#
_symmetry.space_group_name_H-M   'P 1'
#
loop_
_entity.id
_entity.type
_entity.pdbx_description
1 polymer ?
#
loop_
_entity_poly.entity_id
_entity_poly.type
_entity_poly.pdbx_seq_one_letter_code
_entity_poly.pdbx_strand_id
1 'polypeptide(L)'
;MIKSLKALLQEVGLFLDPDRQQHRIITHDLLSFKNHLVIVKEGKLDEHTGEFTTLKESKGRYFHIQYFDKGIYEDAVVMTWMLENQKITGLYISRKSIRKLIPRKQKKADGHDLYYINTDQGDYCIVSLNQMID
;
A
#
# COMPACT_ATOMS: atom_id res chain seq x y z
N MET A 1 -19.03 12.15 16.37
CA MET A 1 -18.79 12.35 14.91
C MET A 1 -17.27 12.38 14.73
N ILE A 2 -16.67 11.33 14.17
CA ILE A 2 -15.19 11.25 14.01
C ILE A 2 -14.81 12.10 12.79
N LYS A 3 -14.12 13.22 13.00
CA LYS A 3 -13.55 14.02 11.90
C LYS A 3 -12.56 13.15 11.13
N SER A 4 -12.62 13.20 9.80
CA SER A 4 -11.63 12.49 8.97
C SER A 4 -10.23 13.02 9.27
N LEU A 5 -9.21 12.16 9.22
CA LEU A 5 -7.82 12.55 9.42
C LEU A 5 -7.41 13.72 8.51
N LYS A 6 -7.99 13.79 7.30
CA LYS A 6 -7.81 14.89 6.35
C LYS A 6 -8.31 16.24 6.89
N ALA A 7 -9.48 16.26 7.52
CA ALA A 7 -10.06 17.48 8.13
C ALA A 7 -9.25 17.95 9.34
N LEU A 8 -8.78 17.00 10.15
CA LEU A 8 -7.88 17.27 11.28
C LEU A 8 -6.53 17.86 10.82
N LEU A 9 -5.94 17.32 9.76
CA LEU A 9 -4.65 17.81 9.25
C LEU A 9 -4.76 19.20 8.60
N GLN A 10 -5.90 19.54 8.00
CA GLN A 10 -6.15 20.89 7.44
C GLN A 10 -6.34 21.96 8.53
N GLU A 11 -7.03 21.66 9.63
CA GLU A 11 -7.26 22.61 10.73
C GLU A 11 -5.97 23.04 11.44
N VAL A 12 -4.93 22.20 11.45
CA VAL A 12 -3.68 22.44 12.19
C VAL A 12 -2.68 23.28 11.38
N GLY A 13 -3.02 23.75 10.17
CA GLY A 13 -2.14 24.62 9.36
C GLY A 13 -0.80 23.98 8.95
N LEU A 14 -0.69 22.67 9.14
CA LEU A 14 0.42 21.85 8.69
C LEU A 14 0.25 21.63 7.18
N PHE A 15 0.80 22.53 6.37
CA PHE A 15 1.13 22.26 4.97
C PHE A 15 2.20 21.17 4.94
N LEU A 16 1.80 19.95 5.30
CA LEU A 16 2.59 18.76 5.11
C LEU A 16 2.67 18.55 3.61
N ASP A 17 3.89 18.56 3.10
CA ASP A 17 4.26 18.11 1.77
C ASP A 17 3.30 17.00 1.29
N PRO A 18 2.56 17.21 0.19
CA PRO A 18 1.59 16.24 -0.33
C PRO A 18 2.17 14.83 -0.46
N ASP A 19 3.45 14.70 -0.80
CA ASP A 19 4.13 13.41 -0.96
C ASP A 19 4.25 12.68 0.39
N ARG A 20 4.53 13.42 1.48
CA ARG A 20 4.59 12.87 2.84
C ARG A 20 3.24 12.36 3.30
N GLN A 21 2.16 13.06 2.94
CA GLN A 21 0.83 12.61 3.28
C GLN A 21 0.49 11.29 2.57
N GLN A 22 0.93 11.12 1.32
CA GLN A 22 0.62 9.91 0.55
C GLN A 22 1.23 8.64 1.17
N HIS A 23 2.51 8.68 1.54
CA HIS A 23 3.21 7.54 2.17
C HIS A 23 2.62 7.16 3.53
N ARG A 24 2.23 8.17 4.32
CA ARG A 24 1.54 7.95 5.61
C ARG A 24 0.16 7.32 5.42
N ILE A 25 -0.58 7.72 4.39
CA ILE A 25 -1.89 7.14 4.04
C ILE A 25 -1.72 5.67 3.64
N ILE A 26 -0.78 5.35 2.74
CA ILE A 26 -0.47 3.96 2.34
C ILE A 26 -0.15 3.13 3.57
N THR A 27 0.75 3.64 4.41
CA THR A 27 1.18 2.93 5.61
C THR A 27 0.00 2.64 6.52
N HIS A 28 -0.80 3.65 6.82
CA HIS A 28 -1.98 3.52 7.68
C HIS A 28 -2.99 2.50 7.14
N ASP A 29 -3.23 2.48 5.83
CA ASP A 29 -4.19 1.55 5.22
C ASP A 29 -3.75 0.10 5.29
N LEU A 30 -2.50 -0.12 4.92
CA LEU A 30 -1.90 -1.45 4.88
C LEU A 30 -1.54 -1.98 6.27
N LEU A 31 -1.63 -1.18 7.35
CA LEU A 31 -1.57 -1.70 8.72
C LEU A 31 -2.63 -2.78 8.97
N SER A 32 -3.80 -2.67 8.33
CA SER A 32 -4.85 -3.69 8.43
C SER A 32 -4.48 -5.02 7.77
N PHE A 33 -3.42 -5.06 6.96
CA PHE A 33 -2.92 -6.26 6.28
C PHE A 33 -1.76 -6.89 7.07
N LYS A 34 -1.35 -6.28 8.19
CA LYS A 34 -0.19 -6.70 8.96
C LYS A 34 -0.37 -8.14 9.44
N ASN A 35 0.67 -8.94 9.25
CA ASN A 35 0.74 -10.37 9.56
C ASN A 35 -0.20 -11.27 8.73
N HIS A 36 -0.91 -10.74 7.73
CA HIS A 36 -1.79 -11.54 6.89
C HIS A 36 -1.02 -12.34 5.83
N LEU A 37 -1.72 -13.30 5.25
CA LEU A 37 -1.41 -13.84 3.93
C LEU A 37 -1.82 -12.81 2.88
N VAL A 38 -0.89 -12.43 2.02
CA VAL A 38 -1.11 -11.46 0.95
C VAL A 38 -0.75 -12.03 -0.41
N ILE A 39 -1.41 -11.50 -1.44
CA ILE A 39 -0.95 -11.56 -2.82
C ILE A 39 -0.51 -10.16 -3.22
N VAL A 40 0.74 -10.01 -3.63
CA VAL A 40 1.30 -8.78 -4.17
C VAL A 40 1.46 -8.95 -5.68
N LYS A 41 0.72 -8.15 -6.44
CA LYS A 41 0.70 -8.13 -7.90
C LYS A 41 1.43 -6.89 -8.39
N GLU A 42 2.41 -7.07 -9.26
CA GLU A 42 3.12 -6.01 -9.99
C GLU A 42 2.51 -5.93 -11.40
N GLY A 43 2.21 -4.72 -11.88
CA GLY A 43 1.49 -4.58 -13.13
C GLY A 43 1.21 -3.14 -13.54
N LYS A 44 0.09 -2.95 -14.25
CA LYS A 44 -0.43 -1.65 -14.64
C LYS A 44 -1.92 -1.55 -14.33
N LEU A 45 -2.33 -0.47 -13.69
CA LEU A 45 -3.74 -0.11 -13.53
C LEU A 45 -4.15 0.83 -14.65
N ASP A 46 -5.18 0.46 -15.39
CA ASP A 46 -5.86 1.40 -16.28
C ASP A 46 -6.74 2.34 -15.43
N GLU A 47 -6.38 3.62 -15.37
CA GLU A 47 -7.15 4.62 -14.59
C GLU A 47 -8.55 4.87 -15.14
N HIS A 48 -8.82 4.58 -16.42
CA HIS A 48 -10.12 4.80 -17.04
C HIS A 48 -11.08 3.65 -16.75
N THR A 49 -10.60 2.41 -16.88
CA THR A 49 -11.44 1.21 -16.66
C THR A 49 -11.39 0.74 -15.20
N GLY A 50 -10.32 1.08 -14.47
CA GLY A 50 -10.05 0.56 -13.13
C GLY A 50 -9.65 -0.92 -13.12
N GLU A 51 -9.25 -1.47 -14.27
CA GLU A 51 -8.74 -2.82 -14.42
C GLU A 51 -7.23 -2.87 -14.17
N PHE A 52 -6.77 -3.93 -13.50
CA PHE A 52 -5.37 -4.14 -13.18
C PHE A 52 -4.80 -5.31 -13.99
N THR A 53 -3.90 -5.02 -14.91
CA THR A 53 -3.19 -6.03 -15.70
C THR A 53 -1.96 -6.48 -14.93
N THR A 54 -1.97 -7.74 -14.49
CA THR A 54 -0.87 -8.33 -13.70
C THR A 54 0.24 -8.82 -14.61
N LEU A 55 1.47 -8.40 -14.34
CA LEU A 55 2.68 -8.88 -15.02
C LEU A 55 3.42 -9.93 -14.18
N LYS A 56 3.43 -9.73 -12.87
CA LYS A 56 4.07 -10.63 -11.91
C LYS A 56 3.25 -10.69 -10.64
N GLU A 57 3.21 -11.86 -10.04
CA GLU A 57 2.49 -12.10 -8.80
C GLU A 57 3.41 -12.81 -7.80
N SER A 58 3.30 -12.43 -6.53
CA SER A 58 3.92 -13.12 -5.43
C SER A 58 2.95 -13.30 -4.28
N LYS A 59 2.90 -14.50 -3.72
CA LYS A 59 2.11 -14.83 -2.54
C LYS A 59 3.03 -14.99 -1.35
N GLY A 60 2.63 -14.44 -0.21
CA GLY A 60 3.42 -14.60 1.00
C GLY A 60 2.68 -14.23 2.28
N ARG A 61 3.26 -14.66 3.39
CA ARG A 61 2.72 -14.51 4.75
C ARG A 61 3.52 -13.51 5.56
N TYR A 62 3.00 -13.17 6.74
CA TYR A 62 3.65 -12.24 7.67
C TYR A 62 3.93 -10.87 7.03
N PHE A 63 2.95 -10.35 6.28
CA PHE A 63 3.10 -9.05 5.65
C PHE A 63 3.39 -7.96 6.68
N HIS A 64 4.42 -7.16 6.43
CA HIS A 64 4.85 -6.08 7.29
C HIS A 64 5.06 -4.81 6.47
N ILE A 65 4.73 -3.67 7.05
CA ILE A 65 4.90 -2.37 6.44
C ILE A 65 5.52 -1.38 7.42
N GLN A 66 6.45 -0.58 6.92
CA GLN A 66 7.16 0.43 7.68
C GLN A 66 7.30 1.72 6.85
N TYR A 67 7.04 2.85 7.52
CA TYR A 67 7.31 4.19 6.99
C TYR A 67 8.59 4.75 7.62
N PHE A 68 9.47 5.30 6.79
CA PHE A 68 10.70 5.94 7.22
C PHE A 68 10.56 7.45 7.00
N ASP A 69 10.63 8.22 8.09
CA ASP A 69 10.44 9.67 8.06
C ASP A 69 11.75 10.47 8.17
N LYS A 70 12.91 9.78 8.25
CA LYS A 70 14.23 10.38 8.47
C LYS A 70 15.35 9.60 7.77
N GLY A 71 16.46 10.29 7.51
CA GLY A 71 17.71 9.70 7.02
C GLY A 71 17.73 9.50 5.50
N ILE A 72 18.59 8.61 5.02
CA ILE A 72 18.77 8.29 3.59
C ILE A 72 17.51 7.72 2.92
N TYR A 73 16.55 7.23 3.73
CA TYR A 73 15.26 6.68 3.30
C TYR A 73 14.09 7.63 3.62
N GLU A 74 14.36 8.93 3.73
CA GLU A 74 13.34 9.92 4.07
C GLU A 74 12.11 9.82 3.14
N ASP A 75 10.95 9.69 3.77
CA ASP A 75 9.64 9.56 3.16
C ASP A 75 9.49 8.33 2.26
N ALA A 76 10.03 7.19 2.69
CA ALA A 76 9.88 5.92 2.01
C ALA A 76 8.92 4.96 2.73
N VAL A 77 8.27 4.09 1.97
CA VAL A 77 7.49 2.96 2.46
C VAL A 77 8.20 1.68 2.07
N VAL A 78 8.48 0.83 3.06
CA VAL A 78 9.00 -0.52 2.87
C VAL A 78 7.91 -1.50 3.25
N MET A 79 7.63 -2.42 2.33
CA MET A 79 6.75 -3.56 2.57
C MET A 79 7.56 -4.84 2.46
N THR A 80 7.34 -5.79 3.35
CA THR A 80 8.03 -7.08 3.36
C THR A 80 7.07 -8.22 3.64
N TRP A 81 7.36 -9.39 3.09
CA TRP A 81 6.61 -10.62 3.33
C TRP A 81 7.51 -11.84 3.14
N MET A 82 7.07 -12.96 3.68
CA MET A 82 7.78 -14.24 3.61
C MET A 82 7.14 -15.15 2.57
N LEU A 83 7.95 -15.61 1.61
CA LEU A 83 7.56 -16.58 0.59
C LEU A 83 7.48 -18.00 1.16
N GLU A 84 6.89 -18.93 0.41
CA GLU A 84 6.74 -20.34 0.81
C GLU A 84 8.09 -21.02 1.09
N ASN A 85 9.13 -20.66 0.36
CA ASN A 85 10.50 -21.14 0.55
C ASN A 85 11.24 -20.47 1.73
N GLN A 86 10.52 -19.80 2.62
CA GLN A 86 11.02 -19.06 3.78
C GLN A 86 11.93 -17.86 3.45
N LYS A 87 12.09 -17.48 2.18
CA LYS A 87 12.80 -16.25 1.81
C LYS A 87 11.94 -15.04 2.11
N ILE A 88 12.55 -14.02 2.72
CA ILE A 88 11.93 -12.69 2.88
C ILE A 88 12.16 -11.89 1.61
N THR A 89 11.10 -11.29 1.09
CA THR A 89 11.14 -10.37 -0.03
C THR A 89 10.41 -9.09 0.36
N GLY A 90 10.52 -8.05 -0.47
CA GLY A 90 9.84 -6.80 -0.21
C GLY A 90 9.78 -5.86 -1.39
N LEU A 91 9.11 -4.75 -1.15
CA LEU A 91 8.94 -3.63 -2.05
C LEU A 91 9.37 -2.35 -1.33
N TYR A 92 10.19 -1.55 -2.00
CA TYR A 92 10.61 -0.23 -1.56
C TYR A 92 9.95 0.83 -2.45
N ILE A 93 9.17 1.72 -1.84
CA ILE A 93 8.55 2.86 -2.52
C ILE A 93 9.20 4.13 -1.98
N SER A 94 9.87 4.85 -2.86
CA SER A 94 10.57 6.10 -2.53
C SER A 94 9.62 7.30 -2.55
N ARG A 95 9.98 8.36 -1.80
CA ARG A 95 9.25 9.64 -1.72
C ARG A 95 8.70 10.14 -3.05
N LYS A 96 9.53 10.15 -4.10
CA LYS A 96 9.19 10.75 -5.39
C LYS A 96 8.52 9.78 -6.35
N SER A 97 8.36 8.51 -5.96
CA SER A 97 7.88 7.49 -6.88
C SER A 97 6.36 7.38 -6.94
N ILE A 98 5.62 7.94 -6.00
CA ILE A 98 4.15 7.87 -6.03
C ILE A 98 3.61 8.97 -6.96
N ARG A 99 2.97 8.57 -8.06
CA ARG A 99 2.34 9.53 -8.98
C ARG A 99 1.05 10.09 -8.42
N LYS A 100 0.25 9.21 -7.81
CA LYS A 100 -1.11 9.49 -7.38
C LYS A 100 -1.57 8.40 -6.44
N LEU A 101 -2.25 8.78 -5.37
CA LEU A 101 -3.09 7.83 -4.63
C LEU A 101 -4.42 7.71 -5.36
N ILE A 102 -4.70 6.54 -5.90
CA ILE A 102 -6.02 6.26 -6.45
C ILE A 102 -7.01 6.10 -5.29
N PRO A 103 -8.19 6.76 -5.36
CA PRO A 103 -9.15 6.76 -4.27
C PRO A 103 -9.45 5.34 -3.78
N ARG A 104 -9.39 5.17 -2.45
CA ARG A 104 -9.83 3.98 -1.73
C ARG A 104 -11.24 3.61 -2.17
N LYS A 105 -11.33 2.64 -3.06
CA LYS A 105 -12.36 1.63 -2.95
C LYS A 105 -11.59 0.39 -2.57
N GLN A 106 -11.73 -0.05 -1.32
CA GLN A 106 -11.57 -1.47 -1.01
C GLN A 106 -12.57 -2.19 -1.91
N LYS A 107 -12.20 -2.43 -3.16
CA LYS A 107 -12.99 -3.26 -4.05
C LYS A 107 -12.82 -4.63 -3.44
N LYS A 108 -13.91 -5.25 -3.00
CA LYS A 108 -13.86 -6.67 -2.70
C LYS A 108 -13.73 -7.39 -4.04
N ALA A 109 -12.52 -7.79 -4.41
CA ALA A 109 -12.35 -8.79 -5.46
C ALA A 109 -12.49 -10.15 -4.76
N ASP A 110 -13.54 -10.89 -5.11
CA ASP A 110 -13.81 -12.21 -4.54
C ASP A 110 -13.91 -12.22 -3.00
N GLY A 111 -14.37 -11.12 -2.41
CA GLY A 111 -14.52 -10.98 -0.95
C GLY A 111 -13.28 -10.50 -0.20
N HIS A 112 -12.15 -10.30 -0.88
CA HIS A 112 -10.89 -9.88 -0.27
C HIS A 112 -10.64 -8.38 -0.33
N ASP A 113 -10.04 -7.83 0.72
CA ASP A 113 -9.61 -6.43 0.72
C ASP A 113 -8.40 -6.27 -0.21
N LEU A 114 -8.44 -5.23 -1.06
CA LEU A 114 -7.33 -4.89 -1.94
C LEU A 114 -6.95 -3.42 -1.86
N TYR A 115 -5.69 -3.16 -2.19
CA TYR A 115 -5.08 -1.84 -2.16
C TYR A 115 -4.23 -1.61 -3.41
N TYR A 116 -4.43 -0.50 -4.11
CA TYR A 116 -3.64 -0.11 -5.27
C TYR A 116 -2.61 0.95 -4.91
N ILE A 117 -1.41 0.83 -5.46
CA ILE A 117 -0.34 1.82 -5.34
C ILE A 117 0.19 2.12 -6.73
N ASN A 118 0.09 3.37 -7.18
CA ASN A 118 0.60 3.78 -8.48
C ASN A 118 1.94 4.46 -8.35
N THR A 119 2.94 3.94 -9.05
CA THR A 119 4.29 4.48 -8.99
C THR A 119 4.87 4.77 -10.37
N ASP A 120 5.95 5.53 -10.41
CA ASP A 120 6.72 5.77 -11.63
C ASP A 120 7.32 4.50 -12.25
N GLN A 121 7.59 3.50 -11.41
CA GLN A 121 8.30 2.28 -11.80
C GLN A 121 7.38 1.08 -12.04
N GLY A 122 6.08 1.23 -11.78
CA GLY A 122 5.09 0.17 -11.91
C GLY A 122 3.97 0.32 -10.88
N ASP A 123 2.80 -0.22 -11.22
CA ASP A 123 1.68 -0.22 -10.29
C ASP A 123 1.66 -1.51 -9.50
N TYR A 124 1.15 -1.42 -8.28
CA TYR A 124 1.04 -2.55 -7.37
C TYR A 124 -0.40 -2.72 -6.92
N CYS A 125 -0.84 -3.97 -6.82
CA CYS A 125 -2.09 -4.35 -6.18
C CYS A 125 -1.76 -5.35 -5.06
N ILE A 126 -2.10 -4.98 -3.82
CA ILE A 126 -1.91 -5.82 -2.65
C ILE A 126 -3.28 -6.33 -2.24
N VAL A 127 -3.44 -7.65 -2.18
CA VAL A 127 -4.68 -8.33 -1.79
C VAL A 127 -4.46 -9.03 -0.46
N SER A 128 -5.30 -8.75 0.54
CA SER A 128 -5.32 -9.43 1.83
C SER A 128 -6.25 -10.64 1.77
N LEU A 129 -5.70 -11.84 1.92
CA LEU A 129 -6.46 -13.09 1.87
C LEU A 129 -7.00 -13.48 3.23
N ASN A 130 -7.63 -12.56 3.96
CA ASN A 130 -8.22 -12.88 5.26
C ASN A 130 -9.20 -14.06 5.16
N GLN A 131 -8.74 -15.24 5.56
CA GLN A 131 -9.54 -16.23 6.26
C GLN A 131 -9.13 -16.12 7.72
N MET A 132 -10.11 -15.97 8.61
CA MET A 132 -9.89 -16.25 10.02
C MET A 132 -9.30 -17.67 10.08
N ILE A 133 -8.07 -17.80 10.56
CA ILE A 133 -7.60 -19.10 11.03
C ILE A 133 -8.35 -19.27 12.35
N ASP A 134 -9.43 -20.04 12.31
CA ASP A 134 -10.13 -20.54 13.50
C ASP A 134 -9.17 -21.35 14.40
#